data_AF-A0A256WP54-F1
#
_entry.id   AF-A0A256WP54-F1
#
_cell.length_a   1.000
_cell.length_b   1.000
_cell.length_c   1.000
_cell.angle_alpha   90.00
_cell.angle_beta   90.00
_cell.angle_gamma   90.00
#
_symmetry.space_group_name_H-M   'P 1'
#
loop_
_entity.id
_entity.type
_entity.pdbx_description
1 polymer ?
#
loop_
_entity_poly.entity_id
_entity_poly.type
_entity_poly.pdbx_seq_one_letter_code
_entity_poly.pdbx_strand_id
1 'polypeptide(L)' 'MKKQKIHTGFRLSKSNYDLLSYYEKTLGISKTSVIELVLTVAAKDKKMMLKLLQKAVLPTE' A
#
# COMPACT_ATOMS: atom_id res chain seq x y z
N MET A 1 -1.39 17.91 16.79
CA MET A 1 -1.59 18.44 15.42
C MET A 1 -2.30 17.38 14.60
N LYS A 2 -3.48 17.65 14.03
CA LYS A 2 -4.15 16.71 13.10
C LYS A 2 -3.31 16.62 11.83
N LYS A 3 -2.84 15.43 11.45
CA LYS A 3 -2.14 15.21 10.18
C LYS A 3 -3.07 15.66 9.03
N GLN A 4 -2.57 16.49 8.11
CA GLN A 4 -3.31 16.80 6.88
C GLN A 4 -3.49 15.51 6.07
N LYS A 5 -4.74 15.11 5.81
CA LYS A 5 -5.07 13.97 4.96
C LYS A 5 -5.33 14.46 3.55
N ILE A 6 -4.71 13.81 2.57
CA ILE A 6 -4.91 14.10 1.15
C ILE A 6 -5.91 13.07 0.58
N HIS A 7 -6.98 13.53 -0.04
CA HIS A 7 -7.89 12.66 -0.78
C HIS A 7 -7.32 12.38 -2.16
N THR A 8 -7.10 11.11 -2.48
CA THR A 8 -6.54 10.68 -3.77
C THR A 8 -7.44 9.62 -4.39
N GLY A 9 -7.52 9.63 -5.73
CA GLY A 9 -8.17 8.58 -6.51
C GLY A 9 -7.12 7.78 -7.27
N PHE A 10 -7.15 6.46 -7.14
CA PHE A 10 -6.32 5.55 -7.94
C PHE A 10 -7.12 4.29 -8.25
N ARG A 11 -6.72 3.60 -9.32
CA ARG A 11 -7.29 2.31 -9.71
C ARG A 11 -6.41 1.19 -9.17
N LEU A 12 -7.05 0.12 -8.70
CA LEU A 12 -6.39 -1.11 -8.26
C LEU A 12 -6.87 -2.27 -9.10
N SER A 13 -6.04 -3.31 -9.23
CA SER A 13 -6.51 -4.61 -9.69
C SER A 13 -7.55 -5.17 -8.72
N LYS A 14 -8.44 -6.03 -9.23
CA LYS A 14 -9.44 -6.70 -8.41
C LYS A 14 -8.82 -7.49 -7.26
N SER A 15 -7.74 -8.24 -7.54
CA SER A 15 -7.01 -9.01 -6.53
C SER A 15 -6.44 -8.15 -5.40
N ASN A 16 -5.86 -6.99 -5.73
CA ASN A 16 -5.33 -6.08 -4.71
C ASN A 16 -6.45 -5.45 -3.88
N TYR A 17 -7.58 -5.11 -4.51
CA TYR A 17 -8.75 -4.61 -3.78
C TYR A 17 -9.33 -5.66 -2.82
N ASP A 18 -9.40 -6.92 -3.25
CA ASP A 18 -9.92 -8.01 -2.43
C ASP A 18 -8.98 -8.30 -1.25
N LEU A 19 -7.66 -8.21 -1.44
CA LEU A 19 -6.68 -8.30 -0.36
C LEU A 19 -6.87 -7.17 0.69
N LEU A 20 -7.09 -5.93 0.24
CA LEU A 20 -7.40 -4.83 1.17
C LEU A 20 -8.70 -5.07 1.93
N SER A 21 -9.70 -5.63 1.26
CA SER A 21 -11.00 -5.96 1.87
C SER A 21 -10.88 -7.09 2.90
N TYR A 22 -10.00 -8.07 2.67
CA TYR A 22 -9.68 -9.10 3.66
C TYR A 22 -9.11 -8.47 4.93
N TYR A 23 -8.09 -7.62 4.83
CA TYR A 23 -7.48 -6.99 6.01
C TYR A 23 -8.45 -6.05 6.73
N GLU A 24 -9.27 -5.30 6.00
CA GLU A 24 -10.31 -4.47 6.60
C GLU A 24 -11.26 -5.28 7.47
N LYS A 25 -11.77 -6.41 6.96
CA LYS A 25 -12.68 -7.29 7.70
C LYS A 25 -11.98 -7.96 8.90
N THR A 26 -10.75 -8.43 8.72
CA THR A 26 -10.01 -9.17 9.74
C THR A 26 -9.56 -8.27 10.90
N LEU A 27 -9.17 -7.02 10.61
CA LEU A 27 -8.59 -6.11 11.61
C LEU A 27 -9.58 -5.03 12.07
N GLY A 28 -10.74 -4.90 11.43
CA GLY A 28 -11.73 -3.86 11.75
C GLY A 28 -11.26 -2.44 11.41
N ILE A 29 -10.34 -2.28 10.44
CA ILE A 29 -9.77 -0.99 10.04
C ILE A 29 -10.12 -0.65 8.60
N SER A 30 -10.21 0.64 8.26
CA SER A 30 -10.49 1.05 6.87
C SER A 30 -9.39 0.60 5.90
N LYS A 31 -9.75 0.38 4.62
CA LYS A 31 -8.75 0.12 3.54
C LYS A 31 -7.67 1.20 3.48
N THR A 32 -8.02 2.46 3.73
CA THR A 32 -7.05 3.56 3.80
C THR A 32 -6.04 3.34 4.92
N SER A 33 -6.48 2.89 6.10
CA SER A 33 -5.59 2.56 7.22
C SER A 33 -4.69 1.36 6.90
N VAL A 34 -5.21 0.35 6.18
CA VAL A 34 -4.39 -0.77 5.70
C VAL A 34 -3.28 -0.26 4.78
N ILE A 35 -3.59 0.61 3.83
CA ILE A 35 -2.60 1.21 2.93
C ILE A 35 -1.58 2.04 3.70
N GLU A 36 -2.01 2.89 4.64
CA GLU A 36 -1.09 3.68 5.48
C GLU A 36 -0.14 2.78 6.28
N LEU A 37 -0.62 1.65 6.81
CA LEU A 37 0.20 0.68 7.53
C LEU A 37 1.24 0.04 6.59
N VAL A 38 0.83 -0.42 5.41
CA VAL A 38 1.72 -1.00 4.40
C VAL A 38 2.80 0.02 4.00
N LEU A 39 2.42 1.27 3.75
CA LEU A 39 3.36 2.34 3.43
C LEU A 39 4.32 2.64 4.59
N THR A 40 3.84 2.58 5.83
CA THR A 40 4.67 2.76 7.03
C THR A 40 5.71 1.65 7.15
N VAL A 41 5.32 0.39 6.92
CA VAL A 41 6.24 -0.76 6.92
C VAL A 41 7.24 -0.63 5.77
N ALA A 42 6.77 -0.32 4.57
CA ALA A 42 7.62 -0.09 3.40
C ALA A 42 8.65 1.03 3.65
N ALA A 43 8.26 2.10 4.35
CA ALA A 43 9.14 3.21 4.67
C ALA A 43 10.26 2.86 5.67
N LYS A 44 10.11 1.77 6.45
CA LYS A 44 11.17 1.31 7.37
C LYS A 44 12.42 0.83 6.63
N ASP A 45 12.24 0.24 5.44
CA ASP A 45 13.36 -0.16 4.56
C ASP A 45 13.14 0.34 3.12
N LYS A 46 13.42 1.63 2.93
CA LYS A 46 13.29 2.29 1.63
C LYS A 46 14.17 1.65 0.55
N LYS A 47 15.32 1.09 0.92
CA LYS A 47 16.28 0.52 -0.05
C LYS A 47 15.77 -0.82 -0.58
N MET A 48 15.25 -1.67 0.29
CA MET A 48 14.58 -2.91 -0.11
C MET A 48 13.38 -2.60 -1.01
N MET A 49 12.52 -1.65 -0.59
CA MET A 49 11.33 -1.29 -1.36
C MET A 49 11.66 -0.72 -2.73
N LEU A 50 12.66 0.15 -2.82
CA LEU A 50 13.12 0.68 -4.11
C LEU A 50 13.57 -0.44 -5.05
N LYS A 51 14.33 -1.42 -4.56
CA LYS A 51 14.76 -2.57 -5.36
C LYS A 51 13.59 -3.41 -5.85
N LEU A 52 12.58 -3.66 -5.00
CA LEU A 52 11.40 -4.43 -5.38
C LEU A 52 10.57 -3.68 -6.45
N LEU A 53 10.39 -2.38 -6.29
CA LEU A 53 9.67 -1.55 -7.27
C LEU A 53 10.43 -1.49 -8.60
N GLN A 54 11.76 -1.35 -8.57
CA GLN A 54 12.57 -1.38 -9.79
C GLN A 54 12.38 -2.69 -10.56
N LYS A 55 12.37 -3.84 -9.89
CA LYS A 55 12.10 -5.14 -10.53
C LYS A 55 10.70 -5.27 -11.12
N ALA A 56 9.71 -4.62 -10.49
CA ALA A 56 8.31 -4.70 -10.94
C ALA A 56 8.02 -3.74 -12.11
N VAL A 57 8.71 -2.59 -12.17
CA VAL A 57 8.50 -1.54 -13.18
C VAL A 57 9.42 -1.72 -14.39
N LEU A 58 10.65 -2.20 -14.16
CA LEU A 58 11.61 -2.54 -15.20
C LEU A 58 11.69 -4.06 -15.23
N PRO A 59 10.97 -4.73 -16.17
CA PRO A 59 11.18 -6.15 -16.37
C PRO A 59 12.65 -6.32 -16.77
N THR A 60 13.42 -6.95 -15.89
CA THR A 60 14.74 -7.44 -16.27
C THR A 60 14.51 -8.58 -17.26
N GLU A 61 14.83 -8.33 -18.53
CA GLU A 61 15.14 -9.38 -19.51
C GLU A 61 16.31 -10.25 -19.02
#